data_AF-A0A8T4CZR8-F1
#
_entry.id   AF-A0A8T4CZR8-F1
#
_cell.length_a   1.000
_cell.length_b   1.000
_cell.length_c   1.000
_cell.angle_alpha   90.00
_cell.angle_beta   90.00
_cell.angle_gamma   90.00
#
_symmetry.space_group_name_H-M   'P 1'
#
loop_
_entity.id
_entity.type
_entity.pdbx_description
1 polymer ?
#
loop_
_entity_poly.entity_id
_entity_poly.type
_entity_poly.pdbx_seq_one_letter_code
_entity_poly.pdbx_strand_id
1 'polypeptide(L)'
;MSYDRLGQTKVRSNGRKISIFDKVNDIKADLKEIIPEVKDEQLIQLFSKVRSYYLNKKKGVPLGRRSNIKGVRPLTEIEELLFNYLMRNNLNPGTTYRWFIATRLPPDIKDRLARGLINQKVAMHISANRRRTKNSVEGLIMMEEIRTIIQKLDWK
;
A
#
# COMPACT_ATOMS: atom_id res chain seq x y z
N MET A 1 -15.61 -18.52 19.79
CA MET A 1 -15.14 -17.28 19.13
C MET A 1 -15.92 -17.13 17.82
N SER A 2 -16.88 -16.19 17.74
CA SER A 2 -17.66 -15.96 16.52
C SER A 2 -16.80 -15.21 15.48
N TYR A 3 -16.75 -15.77 14.27
CA TYR A 3 -16.06 -15.20 13.10
C TYR A 3 -16.86 -14.06 12.43
N ASP A 4 -18.02 -13.67 12.97
CA ASP A 4 -18.98 -12.73 12.35
C ASP A 4 -18.49 -11.28 12.27
N ARG A 5 -17.32 -10.95 12.85
CA ARG A 5 -16.73 -9.60 12.77
C ARG A 5 -15.60 -9.48 11.73
N LEU A 6 -15.52 -10.38 10.74
CA LEU A 6 -14.49 -10.32 9.69
C LEU A 6 -14.82 -9.38 8.51
N GLY A 7 -15.81 -8.49 8.65
CA GLY A 7 -16.08 -7.44 7.67
C GLY A 7 -15.35 -6.12 8.00
N GLN A 8 -14.92 -5.38 6.97
CA GLN A 8 -14.45 -4.01 7.17
C GLN A 8 -15.58 -3.10 7.64
N THR A 9 -15.62 -2.82 8.93
CA THR A 9 -16.63 -1.99 9.58
C THR A 9 -16.40 -0.48 9.40
N LYS A 10 -15.26 -0.07 8.84
CA LYS A 10 -14.81 1.34 8.87
C LYS A 10 -14.93 2.11 7.57
N VAL A 11 -15.18 1.48 6.42
CA VAL A 11 -15.41 2.22 5.16
C VAL A 11 -16.89 2.47 5.02
N ARG A 12 -17.32 3.66 5.42
CA ARG A 12 -18.71 4.11 5.30
C ARG A 12 -18.73 5.47 4.60
N SER A 13 -19.67 5.65 3.69
CA SER A 13 -20.04 6.99 3.18
C SER A 13 -21.53 7.17 3.42
N ASN A 14 -21.92 8.32 3.98
CA ASN A 14 -23.31 8.64 4.29
C ASN A 14 -24.04 7.53 5.09
N GLY A 15 -23.35 6.90 6.05
CA GLY A 15 -23.88 5.82 6.89
C GLY A 15 -23.94 4.43 6.24
N ARG A 16 -23.77 4.33 4.92
CA ARG A 16 -23.76 3.04 4.19
C ARG A 16 -22.35 2.47 4.11
N LYS A 17 -22.24 1.15 4.22
CA LYS A 17 -20.97 0.44 4.02
C LYS A 17 -20.62 0.49 2.52
N ILE A 18 -19.44 1.00 2.21
CA ILE A 18 -18.93 1.08 0.83
C ILE A 18 -17.72 0.17 0.70
N SER A 19 -17.51 -0.39 -0.49
CA SER A 19 -16.29 -1.12 -0.80
C SER A 19 -15.08 -0.19 -0.69
N ILE A 20 -13.92 -0.70 -0.26
CA ILE A 20 -12.68 0.09 -0.38
C ILE A 20 -12.47 0.48 -1.84
N PHE A 21 -12.74 -0.43 -2.77
CA PHE A 21 -12.38 -0.26 -4.17
C PHE A 21 -13.15 0.91 -4.79
N ASP A 22 -14.45 1.01 -4.51
CA ASP A 22 -15.27 2.14 -4.91
C ASP A 22 -14.72 3.44 -4.30
N LYS A 23 -14.38 3.43 -3.00
CA LYS A 23 -13.82 4.62 -2.35
C LYS A 23 -12.47 5.04 -2.93
N VAL A 24 -11.65 4.10 -3.37
CA VAL A 24 -10.39 4.40 -4.06
C VAL A 24 -10.65 4.98 -5.44
N ASN A 25 -11.66 4.48 -6.16
CA ASN A 25 -12.05 5.02 -7.46
C ASN A 25 -12.58 6.45 -7.34
N ASP A 26 -13.38 6.75 -6.32
CA ASP A 26 -13.83 8.13 -6.03
C ASP A 26 -12.61 9.05 -5.83
N ILE A 27 -11.67 8.64 -4.98
CA ILE A 27 -10.46 9.43 -4.71
C ILE A 27 -9.64 9.63 -5.99
N LYS A 28 -9.54 8.61 -6.85
CA LYS A 28 -8.82 8.73 -8.12
C LYS A 28 -9.50 9.72 -9.07
N ALA A 29 -10.83 9.73 -9.12
CA ALA A 29 -11.58 10.67 -9.93
C ALA A 29 -11.30 12.11 -9.48
N ASP A 30 -11.44 12.38 -8.18
CA ASP A 30 -11.15 13.70 -7.60
C ASP A 30 -9.69 14.14 -7.86
N LEU A 31 -8.73 13.23 -7.66
CA LEU A 31 -7.32 13.55 -7.85
C LEU A 31 -6.97 13.80 -9.32
N LYS A 32 -7.68 13.20 -10.26
CA LYS A 32 -7.48 13.46 -11.69
C LYS A 32 -7.85 14.90 -12.05
N GLU A 33 -8.79 15.51 -11.32
CA GLU A 33 -9.14 16.92 -11.49
C GLU A 33 -8.11 17.86 -10.85
N ILE A 34 -7.50 17.45 -9.73
CA ILE A 34 -6.59 18.29 -8.94
C ILE A 34 -5.14 18.22 -9.45
N ILE A 35 -4.67 17.03 -9.83
CA ILE A 35 -3.30 16.72 -10.25
C ILE A 35 -3.32 15.82 -11.51
N PRO A 36 -3.84 16.32 -12.66
CA PRO A 36 -4.02 15.53 -13.88
C PRO A 36 -2.72 14.97 -14.45
N GLU A 37 -1.58 15.60 -14.18
CA GLU A 37 -0.26 15.17 -14.64
C GLU A 37 0.23 13.87 -13.98
N VAL A 38 -0.35 13.48 -12.86
CA VAL A 38 0.07 12.29 -12.09
C VAL A 38 -0.63 11.04 -12.60
N LYS A 39 0.15 10.05 -13.03
CA LYS A 39 -0.37 8.75 -13.44
C LYS A 39 -0.79 7.92 -12.23
N ASP A 40 -1.80 7.07 -12.42
CA ASP A 40 -2.32 6.12 -11.41
C ASP A 40 -1.23 5.28 -10.71
N GLU A 41 -0.20 4.88 -11.47
CA GLU A 41 0.90 4.06 -10.97
C GLU A 41 1.79 4.80 -9.95
N GLN A 42 1.89 6.12 -10.11
CA GLN A 42 2.68 7.02 -9.29
C GLN A 42 1.94 7.44 -8.02
N LEU A 43 0.59 7.41 -8.03
CA LEU A 43 -0.23 7.77 -6.86
C LEU A 43 0.18 6.98 -5.61
N ILE A 44 0.41 5.67 -5.71
CA ILE A 44 0.82 4.85 -4.56
C ILE A 44 2.14 5.34 -3.95
N GLN A 45 3.08 5.79 -4.78
CA GLN A 45 4.35 6.32 -4.30
C GLN A 45 4.13 7.65 -3.58
N LEU A 46 3.34 8.57 -4.14
CA LEU A 46 2.99 9.83 -3.50
C LEU A 46 2.27 9.62 -2.17
N PHE A 47 1.26 8.74 -2.13
CA PHE A 47 0.59 8.39 -0.88
C PHE A 47 1.54 7.80 0.16
N SER A 48 2.56 7.03 -0.24
CA SER A 48 3.58 6.51 0.66
C SER A 48 4.41 7.63 1.31
N LYS A 49 4.79 8.64 0.51
CA LYS A 49 5.54 9.82 0.98
C LYS A 49 4.69 10.67 1.92
N VAL A 50 3.47 11.00 1.52
CA VAL A 50 2.51 11.77 2.33
C VAL A 50 2.18 11.05 3.64
N ARG A 51 1.96 9.73 3.61
CA ARG A 51 1.77 8.91 4.82
C ARG A 51 2.97 9.04 5.75
N SER A 52 4.18 8.90 5.22
CA SER A 52 5.41 8.95 6.03
C SER A 52 5.59 10.32 6.66
N TYR A 53 5.36 11.39 5.90
CA TYR A 53 5.35 12.75 6.40
C TYR A 53 4.33 12.93 7.52
N TYR A 54 3.06 12.56 7.32
CA TYR A 54 2.00 12.67 8.31
C TYR A 54 2.32 11.94 9.62
N LEU A 55 2.82 10.70 9.52
CA LEU A 55 3.18 9.90 10.69
C LEU A 55 4.35 10.51 11.47
N ASN A 56 5.36 11.01 10.78
CA ASN A 56 6.52 11.61 11.43
C ASN A 56 6.19 12.99 12.03
N LYS A 57 5.38 13.80 11.33
CA LYS A 57 4.84 15.06 11.85
C LYS A 57 4.04 14.83 13.14
N LYS A 58 3.18 13.81 13.17
CA LYS A 58 2.42 13.42 14.37
C LYS A 58 3.32 13.01 15.55
N LYS A 59 4.49 12.44 15.28
CA LYS A 59 5.48 12.04 16.29
C LYS A 59 6.39 13.19 16.74
N GLY A 60 6.19 14.42 16.24
CA GLY A 60 7.04 15.56 16.57
C GLY A 60 8.45 15.47 15.99
N VAL A 61 8.66 14.65 14.95
CA VAL A 61 9.97 14.55 14.29
C VAL A 61 10.27 15.90 13.62
N PRO A 62 11.41 16.55 13.90
CA PRO A 62 11.73 17.85 13.32
C PRO A 62 11.86 17.76 11.80
N LEU A 63 11.61 18.86 11.09
CA LEU A 63 11.86 18.98 9.65
C LEU A 63 13.37 19.14 9.39
N GLY A 64 13.88 18.52 8.33
CA GLY A 64 15.29 18.64 7.93
C GLY A 64 16.25 17.80 8.79
N ARG A 65 17.56 18.03 8.66
CA ARG A 65 18.59 17.29 9.42
C ARG A 65 19.05 18.17 10.59
N ARG A 66 18.84 17.73 11.83
CA ARG A 66 19.43 18.36 13.03
C ARG A 66 20.53 17.47 13.55
N SER A 67 21.78 17.97 13.53
CA SER A 67 23.04 17.45 14.12
C SER A 67 23.31 15.94 14.07
N ASN A 68 22.41 15.06 14.52
CA ASN A 68 22.51 13.59 14.43
C ASN A 68 21.20 12.85 14.09
N ILE A 69 20.09 13.55 13.83
CA ILE A 69 18.77 12.97 13.55
C ILE A 69 18.36 13.30 12.11
N LYS A 70 18.04 12.26 11.32
CA LYS A 70 17.34 12.42 10.03
C LYS A 70 15.90 12.82 10.33
N GLY A 71 15.59 14.11 10.20
CA GLY A 71 14.22 14.60 10.32
C GLY A 71 13.41 14.39 9.05
N VAL A 72 12.20 14.92 9.05
CA VAL A 72 11.23 14.71 7.97
C VAL A 72 11.58 15.59 6.78
N ARG A 73 11.58 14.98 5.57
CA ARG A 73 11.68 15.74 4.32
C ARG A 73 10.43 16.63 4.18
N PRO A 74 10.56 17.88 3.71
CA PRO A 74 9.39 18.64 3.27
C PRO A 74 8.65 17.93 2.15
N LEU A 75 7.35 18.21 2.03
CA LEU A 75 6.55 17.76 0.90
C LEU A 75 6.93 18.58 -0.35
N THR A 76 6.85 17.98 -1.53
CA THR A 76 6.82 18.74 -2.79
C THR A 76 5.44 19.35 -3.01
N GLU A 77 5.31 20.29 -3.95
CA GLU A 77 4.04 20.95 -4.28
C GLU A 77 2.91 19.94 -4.56
N ILE A 78 3.17 18.92 -5.38
CA ILE A 78 2.20 17.84 -5.68
C ILE A 78 1.85 17.03 -4.42
N GLU A 79 2.84 16.70 -3.59
CA GLU A 79 2.61 15.96 -2.34
C GLU A 79 1.80 16.80 -1.34
N GLU A 80 1.99 18.12 -1.35
CA GLU A 80 1.26 19.08 -0.52
C GLU A 80 -0.18 19.25 -0.99
N LEU A 81 -0.44 19.34 -2.30
CA LEU A 81 -1.79 19.31 -2.86
C LEU A 81 -2.53 18.02 -2.45
N LEU A 82 -1.87 16.86 -2.60
CA LEU A 82 -2.42 15.58 -2.19
C LEU A 82 -2.71 15.55 -0.67
N PHE A 83 -1.78 16.05 0.13
CA PHE A 83 -1.95 16.12 1.59
C PHE A 83 -3.13 17.00 1.98
N ASN A 84 -3.25 18.18 1.35
CA ASN A 84 -4.34 19.11 1.60
C ASN A 84 -5.70 18.53 1.19
N TYR A 85 -5.77 17.86 0.03
CA TYR A 85 -6.96 17.11 -0.38
C TYR A 85 -7.38 16.08 0.69
N LEU A 86 -6.42 15.30 1.21
CA LEU A 86 -6.70 14.30 2.24
C LEU A 86 -7.23 14.93 3.53
N MET A 87 -6.65 16.05 3.97
CA MET A 87 -7.10 16.72 5.19
C MET A 87 -8.50 17.34 5.01
N ARG A 88 -8.77 17.99 3.87
CA ARG A 88 -10.08 18.58 3.55
C ARG A 88 -11.20 17.55 3.52
N ASN A 89 -10.90 16.34 3.02
CA ASN A 89 -11.86 15.25 2.92
C ASN A 89 -11.88 14.33 4.16
N ASN A 90 -11.21 14.73 5.25
CA ASN A 90 -11.11 13.94 6.49
C ASN A 90 -10.59 12.50 6.26
N LEU A 91 -9.70 12.33 5.28
CA LEU A 91 -9.10 11.06 4.92
C LEU A 91 -7.78 10.89 5.66
N ASN A 92 -7.67 9.81 6.44
CA ASN A 92 -6.43 9.49 7.13
C ASN A 92 -5.35 8.97 6.15
N PRO A 93 -4.19 9.62 5.99
CA PRO A 93 -3.19 9.24 4.98
C PRO A 93 -2.69 7.80 5.12
N GLY A 94 -2.55 7.32 6.36
CA GLY A 94 -2.11 5.94 6.62
C GLY A 94 -3.17 4.89 6.27
N THR A 95 -4.44 5.24 6.33
CA THR A 95 -5.55 4.35 5.95
C THR A 95 -5.77 4.39 4.45
N THR A 96 -5.82 5.58 3.86
CA THR A 96 -5.94 5.76 2.40
C THR A 96 -4.80 5.08 1.64
N TYR A 97 -3.55 5.23 2.09
CA TYR A 97 -2.42 4.52 1.48
C TYR A 97 -2.62 3.00 1.48
N ARG A 98 -3.12 2.43 2.58
CA ARG A 98 -3.39 0.98 2.66
C ARG A 98 -4.51 0.55 1.71
N TRP A 99 -5.53 1.39 1.52
CA TRP A 99 -6.57 1.15 0.52
C TRP A 99 -6.00 1.12 -0.89
N PHE A 100 -5.14 2.07 -1.24
CA PHE A 100 -4.45 2.09 -2.53
C PHE A 100 -3.54 0.87 -2.72
N ILE A 101 -2.84 0.38 -1.70
CA ILE A 101 -2.09 -0.89 -1.82
C ILE A 101 -3.04 -2.06 -2.09
N ALA A 102 -4.26 -2.05 -1.54
CA ALA A 102 -5.20 -3.15 -1.70
C ALA A 102 -5.63 -3.33 -3.16
N THR A 103 -5.58 -2.26 -3.97
CA THR A 103 -5.87 -2.35 -5.41
C THR A 103 -4.78 -3.07 -6.21
N ARG A 104 -3.62 -3.37 -5.61
CA ARG A 104 -2.56 -4.19 -6.23
C ARG A 104 -2.57 -5.65 -5.78
N LEU A 105 -3.53 -6.05 -4.94
CA LEU A 105 -3.66 -7.44 -4.51
C LEU A 105 -4.02 -8.36 -5.70
N PRO A 106 -3.65 -9.65 -5.65
CA PRO A 106 -4.13 -10.66 -6.59
C PRO A 106 -5.67 -10.67 -6.70
N PRO A 107 -6.24 -10.95 -7.89
CA PRO A 107 -7.69 -10.90 -8.12
C PRO A 107 -8.51 -11.72 -7.13
N ASP A 108 -8.09 -12.96 -6.85
CA ASP A 108 -8.78 -13.85 -5.91
C ASP A 108 -8.84 -13.28 -4.47
N ILE A 109 -7.77 -12.59 -4.05
CA ILE A 109 -7.73 -11.93 -2.74
C ILE A 109 -8.58 -10.66 -2.75
N LYS A 110 -8.58 -9.90 -3.86
CA LYS A 110 -9.44 -8.73 -4.03
C LYS A 110 -10.92 -9.09 -3.94
N ASP A 111 -11.34 -10.16 -4.60
CA ASP A 111 -12.74 -10.60 -4.61
C ASP A 111 -13.20 -10.97 -3.20
N ARG A 112 -12.37 -11.73 -2.47
CA ARG A 112 -12.65 -12.07 -1.07
C ARG A 112 -12.71 -10.83 -0.18
N LEU A 113 -11.86 -9.84 -0.43
CA LEU A 113 -11.85 -8.58 0.30
C LEU A 113 -13.09 -7.72 -0.01
N ALA A 114 -13.50 -7.66 -1.29
CA ALA A 114 -14.67 -6.92 -1.76
C ALA A 114 -15.96 -7.49 -1.17
N ARG A 115 -16.08 -8.83 -1.16
CA ARG A 115 -17.21 -9.54 -0.54
C ARG A 115 -17.19 -9.49 0.99
N GLY A 116 -16.15 -8.93 1.60
CA GLY A 116 -15.99 -8.85 3.05
C GLY A 116 -15.77 -10.20 3.74
N LEU A 117 -15.37 -11.23 2.99
CA LEU A 117 -15.02 -12.56 3.52
C LEU A 117 -13.70 -12.54 4.30
N ILE A 118 -12.84 -11.58 4.00
CA ILE A 118 -11.59 -11.32 4.71
C ILE A 118 -11.44 -9.83 4.98
N ASN A 119 -10.75 -9.49 6.07
CA ASN A 119 -10.39 -8.10 6.37
C ASN A 119 -9.10 -7.69 5.64
N GLN A 120 -8.84 -6.38 5.59
CA GLN A 120 -7.67 -5.82 4.89
C GLN A 120 -6.34 -6.36 5.42
N LYS A 121 -6.20 -6.53 6.74
CA LYS A 121 -4.96 -7.00 7.36
C LYS A 121 -4.65 -8.44 6.91
N VAL A 122 -5.66 -9.31 6.92
CA VAL A 122 -5.57 -10.69 6.46
C VAL A 122 -5.24 -10.74 4.97
N ALA A 123 -5.93 -9.95 4.14
CA ALA A 123 -5.67 -9.88 2.71
C ALA A 123 -4.20 -9.52 2.40
N MET A 124 -3.65 -8.53 3.10
CA MET A 124 -2.24 -8.12 2.97
C MET A 124 -1.27 -9.23 3.42
N HIS A 125 -1.57 -9.93 4.51
CA HIS A 125 -0.74 -11.05 4.99
C HIS A 125 -0.71 -12.21 3.99
N ILE A 126 -1.86 -12.60 3.44
CA ILE A 126 -1.94 -13.68 2.44
C ILE A 126 -1.10 -13.31 1.21
N SER A 127 -1.25 -12.08 0.70
CA SER A 127 -0.47 -11.61 -0.45
C SER A 127 1.03 -11.56 -0.16
N ALA A 128 1.43 -11.08 1.02
CA ALA A 128 2.84 -11.05 1.41
C ALA A 128 3.45 -12.46 1.52
N ASN A 129 2.71 -13.42 2.09
CA ASN A 129 3.13 -14.81 2.18
C ASN A 129 3.30 -15.44 0.80
N ARG A 130 2.34 -15.26 -0.11
CA ARG A 130 2.44 -15.78 -1.48
C ARG A 130 3.70 -15.30 -2.20
N ARG A 131 4.01 -14.00 -2.08
CA ARG A 131 5.23 -13.43 -2.66
C ARG A 131 6.49 -14.04 -2.04
N ARG A 132 6.53 -14.22 -0.72
CA ARG A 132 7.68 -14.87 -0.06
C ARG A 132 7.86 -16.29 -0.54
N THR A 133 6.79 -17.09 -0.59
CA THR A 133 6.83 -18.47 -1.09
C THR A 133 7.31 -18.51 -2.54
N LYS A 134 6.79 -17.64 -3.41
CA LYS A 134 7.25 -17.53 -4.81
C LYS A 134 8.75 -17.23 -4.90
N ASN A 135 9.23 -16.22 -4.17
CA ASN A 135 10.65 -15.87 -4.16
C ASN A 135 11.52 -17.01 -3.59
N SER A 136 11.03 -17.75 -2.58
CA SER A 136 11.73 -18.93 -2.06
C SER A 136 11.84 -20.03 -3.10
N VAL A 137 10.77 -20.31 -3.86
CA VAL A 137 10.79 -21.30 -4.95
C VAL A 137 11.74 -20.87 -6.06
N GLU A 138 11.70 -19.61 -6.50
CA GLU A 138 12.64 -19.08 -7.50
C GLU A 138 14.10 -19.19 -7.04
N GLY A 139 14.36 -18.88 -5.77
CA GLY A 139 15.69 -19.04 -5.18
C GLY A 139 16.18 -20.49 -5.15
N LEU A 140 15.29 -21.45 -4.88
CA LEU A 140 15.64 -22.88 -4.91
C LEU A 140 16.00 -23.34 -6.33
N ILE A 141 15.20 -22.95 -7.33
CA ILE A 141 15.47 -23.27 -8.74
C ILE A 141 16.83 -22.73 -9.17
N MET A 142 17.14 -21.48 -8.82
CA MET A 142 18.44 -20.87 -9.15
C MET A 142 19.61 -21.63 -8.51
N MET A 143 19.46 -22.11 -7.28
CA MET A 143 20.50 -22.90 -6.61
C MET A 143 20.68 -24.28 -7.26
N GLU A 144 19.62 -24.91 -7.74
CA GLU A 144 19.70 -26.16 -8.51
C GLU A 144 20.39 -25.96 -9.86
N GLU A 145 20.10 -24.86 -10.56
CA GLU A 145 20.77 -24.50 -11.81
C GLU A 145 22.27 -24.28 -11.60
N ILE A 146 22.65 -23.51 -10.57
CA ILE A 146 24.06 -23.29 -10.19
C ILE A 146 24.74 -24.62 -9.88
N ARG A 147 24.11 -25.50 -9.09
CA ARG A 147 24.65 -26.83 -8.75
C ARG A 147 24.90 -27.67 -10.01
N THR A 148 23.95 -27.65 -10.94
CA THR A 148 24.05 -28.39 -12.21
C THR A 148 25.20 -27.86 -13.08
N ILE A 149 25.41 -26.54 -13.11
CA ILE A 149 26.52 -25.91 -13.83
C ILE A 149 27.86 -26.31 -13.21
N ILE A 150 27.99 -26.22 -11.88
CA ILE A 150 29.21 -26.62 -11.15
C ILE A 150 29.56 -28.08 -11.43
N GLN A 151 28.58 -29.00 -11.31
CA GLN A 151 28.80 -30.42 -11.59
C GLN A 151 29.28 -30.69 -13.03
N LYS A 152 28.79 -29.91 -14.00
CA LYS A 152 29.25 -30.01 -15.40
C LYS A 152 30.66 -29.44 -15.61
N LEU A 153 31.09 -28.48 -14.79
CA LEU A 153 32.41 -27.87 -14.85
C LEU A 153 33.48 -28.72 -14.16
N ASP A 154 33.15 -29.38 -13.05
CA ASP A 154 34.06 -30.27 -12.30
C ASP A 154 34.38 -31.59 -13.05
N TRP A 155 33.70 -31.86 -14.17
CA TRP A 155 33.89 -33.06 -15.00
C TRP A 155 34.85 -32.85 -16.19
N LYS A 156 35.77 -31.88 -16.07
CA LYS A 156 36.91 -31.63 -16.99
C LYS A 156 38.22 -31.62 -16.21
#